data_AF-A0AB39BNZ6-F1
#
_entry.id   AF-A0AB39BNZ6-F1
#
_cell.length_a   1.000
_cell.length_b   1.000
_cell.length_c   1.000
_cell.angle_alpha   90.00
_cell.angle_beta   90.00
_cell.angle_gamma   90.00
#
_symmetry.space_group_name_H-M   'P 1'
#
loop_
_entity.id
_entity.type
_entity.pdbx_description
1 polymer ?
#
loop_
_entity_poly.entity_id
_entity_poly.type
_entity_poly.pdbx_seq_one_letter_code
_entity_poly.pdbx_strand_id
1 'polypeptide(L)'
;MIIYLISELLLYLSFAILAGTFIIAIVPNEKKPTISIHKRWLQLSILGIVLFSAMPVVQIVEYLYQGVGLSLTLTNVINNFEVGRAWTLILILSIFYYLLISVFPVQQKKSYAVLALVFLFILILAVGWASHAASLTEWSGFAFHTTHFTAVSVWIGVLFIVSWFSKDTKNWNALLKWYSPLAIVCFILTMISGFYMMSLVVDLTDYTNSWLLDYGQALLIKHLFIIPLLVFAFFNGMWMKCRLNQNPQFNPKPWVRGESLLLLFIFSATAFLGQSSPPHEIESTIKTNGVSALFQFFYGGTIAGVSQVQFSLTTFSFVFMLLAAIFLALLIYSFRKKAPAIFAFFMSFLSVLSIYLSFMTSF
;
A
#
# COMPACT_ATOMS: atom_id res chain seq x y z
N MET A 1 -17.36 5.61 -5.09
CA MET A 1 -15.92 5.47 -5.42
C MET A 1 -14.99 6.01 -4.32
N ILE A 2 -15.01 7.30 -3.97
CA ILE A 2 -14.06 7.88 -2.98
C ILE A 2 -14.13 7.20 -1.60
N ILE A 3 -15.34 6.90 -1.11
CA ILE A 3 -15.53 6.25 0.21
C ILE A 3 -14.84 4.88 0.26
N TYR A 4 -14.97 4.09 -0.80
CA TYR A 4 -14.35 2.77 -0.92
C TYR A 4 -12.81 2.85 -0.89
N LEU A 5 -12.24 3.79 -1.65
CA LEU A 5 -10.80 4.06 -1.66
C LEU A 5 -10.28 4.46 -0.28
N ILE A 6 -10.97 5.39 0.40
CA ILE A 6 -10.58 5.84 1.74
C ILE A 6 -10.67 4.65 2.72
N SER A 7 -11.71 3.84 2.61
CA SER A 7 -11.89 2.66 3.46
C SER A 7 -10.75 1.66 3.29
N GLU A 8 -10.40 1.32 2.06
CA GLU A 8 -9.32 0.37 1.78
C GLU A 8 -7.96 0.90 2.26
N LEU A 9 -7.67 2.19 2.04
CA LEU A 9 -6.47 2.84 2.59
C LEU A 9 -6.42 2.76 4.12
N LEU A 10 -7.53 3.06 4.80
CA LEU A 10 -7.61 3.04 6.26
C LEU A 10 -7.58 1.61 6.82
N LEU A 11 -8.08 0.62 6.10
CA LEU A 11 -7.95 -0.80 6.44
C LEU A 11 -6.46 -1.19 6.46
N TYR A 12 -5.73 -0.92 5.37
CA TYR A 12 -4.28 -1.18 5.28
C TYR A 12 -3.50 -0.48 6.40
N LEU A 13 -3.83 0.79 6.67
CA LEU A 13 -3.20 1.56 7.74
C LEU A 13 -3.48 0.94 9.12
N SER A 14 -4.69 0.43 9.35
CA SER A 14 -5.07 -0.20 10.61
C SER A 14 -4.26 -1.48 10.88
N PHE A 15 -4.08 -2.33 9.87
CA PHE A 15 -3.20 -3.51 9.97
C PHE A 15 -1.73 -3.10 10.17
N ALA A 16 -1.25 -2.09 9.45
CA ALA A 16 0.12 -1.60 9.56
C ALA A 16 0.43 -1.05 10.97
N ILE A 17 -0.46 -0.26 11.56
CA ILE A 17 -0.29 0.27 12.92
C ILE A 17 -0.17 -0.87 13.95
N LEU A 18 -1.03 -1.89 13.86
CA LEU A 18 -1.00 -3.05 14.76
C LEU A 18 0.28 -3.87 14.57
N ALA A 19 0.62 -4.21 13.32
CA ALA A 19 1.84 -4.97 12.98
C ALA A 19 3.09 -4.26 13.49
N GLY A 20 3.24 -2.97 13.14
CA GLY A 20 4.37 -2.16 13.57
C GLY A 20 4.50 -2.07 15.08
N THR A 21 3.38 -1.87 15.79
CA THR A 21 3.39 -1.73 17.25
C THR A 21 3.85 -3.01 17.93
N PHE A 22 3.28 -4.16 17.54
CA PHE A 22 3.59 -5.42 18.21
C PHE A 22 4.94 -6.01 17.82
N ILE A 23 5.39 -5.81 16.58
CA ILE A 23 6.77 -6.15 16.19
C ILE A 23 7.77 -5.31 16.98
N ILE A 24 7.52 -4.00 17.14
CA ILE A 24 8.36 -3.16 17.99
C ILE A 24 8.30 -3.61 19.45
N ALA A 25 7.15 -4.05 19.96
CA ALA A 25 7.01 -4.49 21.36
C ALA A 25 7.86 -5.73 21.69
N ILE A 26 8.06 -6.66 20.74
CA ILE A 26 8.90 -7.85 20.95
C ILE A 26 10.41 -7.56 20.87
N VAL A 27 10.81 -6.49 20.18
CA VAL A 27 12.21 -6.09 20.01
C VAL A 27 12.78 -5.53 21.34
N PRO A 28 14.00 -5.93 21.77
CA PRO A 28 14.64 -5.38 22.97
C PRO A 28 14.85 -3.85 22.91
N ASN A 29 14.84 -3.18 24.06
CA ASN A 29 14.93 -1.72 24.15
C ASN A 29 16.26 -1.16 23.63
N GLU A 30 17.32 -1.97 23.64
CA GLU A 30 18.66 -1.62 23.16
C GLU A 30 18.74 -1.64 21.63
N LYS A 31 17.72 -2.20 20.95
CA LYS A 31 17.66 -2.36 19.49
C LYS A 31 16.64 -1.46 18.81
N LYS A 32 16.07 -0.50 19.52
CA LYS A 32 15.03 0.40 19.03
C LYS A 32 15.04 1.76 19.75
N PRO A 33 14.56 2.84 19.12
CA PRO A 33 14.31 4.10 19.81
C PRO A 33 13.17 3.97 20.81
N THR A 34 13.05 4.96 21.71
CA THR A 34 11.90 5.00 22.63
C THR A 34 10.63 5.31 21.86
N ILE A 35 9.70 4.36 21.83
CA ILE A 35 8.41 4.47 21.13
C ILE A 35 7.28 4.54 22.14
N SER A 36 6.32 5.42 21.90
CA SER A 36 5.17 5.60 22.79
C SER A 36 3.89 5.71 21.98
N ILE A 37 3.04 4.70 22.11
CA ILE A 37 1.77 4.62 21.38
C ILE A 37 0.67 4.43 22.41
N HIS A 38 -0.29 5.35 22.44
CA HIS A 38 -1.42 5.22 23.32
C HIS A 38 -2.29 4.02 22.89
N LYS A 39 -2.72 3.21 23.85
CA LYS A 39 -3.53 1.99 23.63
C LYS A 39 -4.80 2.23 22.80
N ARG A 40 -5.38 3.42 22.89
CA ARG A 40 -6.51 3.87 22.06
C ARG A 40 -6.24 3.77 20.56
N TRP A 41 -5.02 4.02 20.08
CA TRP A 41 -4.69 3.87 18.66
C TRP A 41 -4.82 2.41 18.20
N LEU A 42 -4.46 1.47 19.06
CA LEU A 42 -4.60 0.04 18.76
C LEU A 42 -6.07 -0.38 18.76
N GLN A 43 -6.82 0.06 19.77
CA GLN A 43 -8.27 -0.18 19.86
C GLN A 43 -9.01 0.40 18.64
N LEU A 44 -8.70 1.64 18.25
CA LEU A 44 -9.25 2.27 17.06
C LEU A 44 -8.84 1.55 15.78
N SER A 45 -7.62 1.01 15.70
CA SER A 45 -7.20 0.22 14.54
C SER A 45 -7.99 -1.08 14.42
N ILE A 46 -8.29 -1.77 15.53
CA ILE A 46 -9.13 -2.97 15.52
C ILE A 46 -10.56 -2.64 15.08
N LEU A 47 -11.15 -1.57 15.63
CA LEU A 47 -12.47 -1.10 15.21
C LEU A 47 -12.48 -0.68 13.73
N GLY A 48 -11.39 -0.04 13.29
CA GLY A 48 -11.14 0.30 11.89
C GLY A 48 -11.13 -0.95 11.00
N ILE A 49 -10.47 -2.03 11.40
CA ILE A 49 -10.48 -3.29 10.64
C ILE A 49 -11.92 -3.77 10.43
N VAL A 50 -12.75 -3.81 11.48
CA VAL A 50 -14.15 -4.24 11.37
C VAL A 50 -14.95 -3.33 10.43
N LEU A 51 -14.84 -2.00 10.63
CA LEU A 51 -15.61 -1.02 9.87
C LEU A 51 -15.21 -1.00 8.40
N PHE A 52 -13.91 -0.96 8.11
CA PHE A 52 -13.40 -0.77 6.76
C PHE A 52 -13.41 -2.06 5.93
N SER A 53 -13.29 -3.23 6.56
CA SER A 53 -13.50 -4.52 5.88
C SER A 53 -14.97 -4.82 5.56
N ALA A 54 -15.92 -4.03 6.09
CA ALA A 54 -17.33 -4.14 5.74
C ALA A 54 -17.63 -3.58 4.35
N MET A 55 -16.78 -2.71 3.79
CA MET A 55 -17.10 -2.01 2.53
C MET A 55 -17.29 -2.93 1.33
N PRO A 56 -16.47 -3.98 1.11
CA PRO A 56 -16.76 -4.97 0.06
C PRO A 56 -18.12 -5.66 0.24
N VAL A 57 -18.56 -5.91 1.49
CA VAL A 57 -19.90 -6.45 1.78
C VAL A 57 -20.98 -5.45 1.36
N VAL A 58 -20.82 -4.18 1.73
CA VAL A 58 -21.73 -3.09 1.36
C VAL A 58 -21.83 -2.97 -0.16
N GLN A 59 -20.72 -3.04 -0.87
CA GLN A 59 -20.67 -2.95 -2.34
C GLN A 59 -21.49 -4.07 -3.00
N ILE A 60 -21.37 -5.31 -2.53
CA ILE A 60 -22.15 -6.44 -3.04
C ILE A 60 -23.64 -6.25 -2.74
N VAL A 61 -23.98 -5.77 -1.54
CA VAL A 61 -25.38 -5.48 -1.18
C VAL A 61 -25.95 -4.39 -2.07
N GLU A 62 -25.23 -3.28 -2.28
CA GLU A 62 -25.62 -2.18 -3.17
C GLU A 62 -25.86 -2.65 -4.61
N TYR A 63 -25.07 -3.62 -5.09
CA TYR A 63 -25.24 -4.18 -6.42
C TYR A 63 -26.48 -5.08 -6.55
N LEU A 64 -26.80 -5.87 -5.52
CA LEU A 64 -27.85 -6.91 -5.60
C LEU A 64 -29.22 -6.47 -5.05
N TYR A 65 -29.30 -5.46 -4.17
CA TYR A 65 -30.54 -5.18 -3.43
C TYR A 65 -31.71 -4.74 -4.31
N GLN A 66 -31.44 -4.12 -5.46
CA GLN A 66 -32.47 -3.60 -6.37
C GLN A 66 -33.34 -4.72 -6.97
N GLY A 67 -32.84 -5.96 -7.05
CA GLY A 67 -33.58 -7.09 -7.63
C GLY A 67 -34.37 -7.94 -6.62
N VAL A 68 -33.93 -7.99 -5.34
CA VAL A 68 -34.36 -9.04 -4.39
C VAL A 68 -34.84 -8.46 -3.04
N GLY A 69 -34.63 -7.17 -2.79
CA GLY A 69 -34.95 -6.50 -1.53
C GLY A 69 -33.84 -6.60 -0.49
N LEU A 70 -33.73 -5.58 0.37
CA LEU A 70 -32.57 -5.36 1.25
C LEU A 70 -32.35 -6.49 2.27
N SER A 71 -33.40 -6.95 2.94
CA SER A 71 -33.30 -7.94 4.03
C SER A 71 -32.79 -9.30 3.53
N LEU A 72 -33.37 -9.80 2.43
CA LEU A 72 -32.98 -11.06 1.81
C LEU A 72 -31.57 -10.95 1.23
N THR A 73 -31.23 -9.82 0.61
CA THR A 73 -29.88 -9.55 0.09
C THR A 73 -28.84 -9.58 1.21
N LEU A 74 -29.05 -8.87 2.32
CA LEU A 74 -28.14 -8.88 3.46
C LEU A 74 -27.94 -10.29 4.03
N THR A 75 -29.03 -11.03 4.22
CA THR A 75 -28.97 -12.41 4.73
C THR A 75 -28.17 -13.31 3.79
N ASN A 76 -28.38 -13.18 2.48
CA ASN A 76 -27.66 -13.97 1.49
C ASN A 76 -26.19 -13.58 1.42
N VAL A 77 -25.86 -12.28 1.36
CA VAL A 77 -24.47 -11.82 1.28
C VAL A 77 -23.67 -12.25 2.51
N ILE A 78 -24.21 -12.08 3.72
CA ILE A 78 -23.51 -12.44 4.95
C ILE A 78 -23.27 -13.95 5.06
N ASN A 79 -24.25 -14.77 4.72
CA ASN A 79 -24.18 -16.21 4.98
C ASN A 79 -23.59 -17.03 3.83
N ASN A 80 -23.81 -16.60 2.58
CA ASN A 80 -23.49 -17.41 1.40
C ASN A 80 -22.26 -16.91 0.62
N PHE A 81 -21.95 -15.61 0.67
CA PHE A 81 -20.80 -15.07 -0.03
C PHE A 81 -19.55 -15.18 0.84
N GLU A 82 -18.41 -15.53 0.24
CA GLU A 82 -17.13 -15.65 0.94
C GLU A 82 -16.75 -14.35 1.65
N VAL A 83 -16.97 -13.20 0.99
CA VAL A 83 -16.72 -11.86 1.54
C VAL A 83 -17.54 -11.62 2.82
N GLY A 84 -18.82 -12.02 2.84
CA GLY A 84 -19.68 -11.89 4.01
C GLY A 84 -19.25 -12.80 5.16
N ARG A 85 -18.98 -14.07 4.88
CA ARG A 85 -18.50 -15.04 5.87
C ARG A 85 -17.16 -14.63 6.47
N ALA A 86 -16.25 -14.14 5.66
CA ALA A 86 -14.96 -13.63 6.10
C ALA A 86 -15.12 -12.37 6.97
N TRP A 87 -16.01 -11.45 6.60
CA TRP A 87 -16.31 -10.29 7.44
C TRP A 87 -16.90 -10.68 8.80
N THR A 88 -17.82 -11.66 8.85
CA THR A 88 -18.32 -12.21 10.12
C THR A 88 -17.19 -12.79 10.98
N LEU A 89 -16.26 -13.53 10.37
CA LEU A 89 -15.09 -14.05 11.09
C LEU A 89 -14.19 -12.91 11.60
N ILE A 90 -13.94 -11.89 10.78
CA ILE A 90 -13.18 -10.68 11.17
C ILE A 90 -13.85 -9.98 12.35
N LEU A 91 -15.17 -9.81 12.34
CA LEU A 91 -15.93 -9.20 13.42
C LEU A 91 -15.73 -9.98 14.74
N ILE A 92 -15.94 -11.30 14.72
CA ILE A 92 -15.80 -12.16 15.90
C ILE A 92 -14.37 -12.12 16.43
N LEU A 93 -13.37 -12.32 15.57
CA LEU A 93 -11.96 -12.27 15.96
C LEU A 93 -11.56 -10.89 16.50
N SER A 94 -12.09 -9.81 15.93
CA SER A 94 -11.80 -8.44 16.36
C SER A 94 -12.38 -8.14 17.74
N ILE A 95 -13.52 -8.74 18.12
CA ILE A 95 -14.05 -8.62 19.50
C ILE A 95 -13.05 -9.21 20.50
N PHE A 96 -12.61 -10.44 20.27
CA PHE A 96 -11.61 -11.08 21.15
C PHE A 96 -10.27 -10.33 21.13
N TYR A 97 -9.86 -9.83 19.96
CA TYR A 97 -8.63 -9.07 19.84
C TYR A 97 -8.71 -7.73 20.58
N TYR A 98 -9.85 -7.04 20.50
CA TYR A 98 -10.11 -5.81 21.23
C TYR A 98 -10.06 -6.05 22.74
N LEU A 99 -10.66 -7.14 23.22
CA LEU A 99 -10.59 -7.55 24.62
C LEU A 99 -9.16 -7.87 25.06
N LEU A 100 -8.40 -8.61 24.24
CA LEU A 100 -6.99 -8.91 24.49
C LEU A 100 -6.19 -7.61 24.70
N ILE A 101 -6.31 -6.65 23.78
CA ILE A 101 -5.64 -5.36 23.91
C ILE A 101 -6.12 -4.63 25.15
N SER A 102 -7.43 -4.62 25.42
CA SER A 102 -8.09 -3.85 26.48
C SER A 102 -7.77 -4.33 27.90
N VAL A 103 -7.60 -5.63 28.09
CA VAL A 103 -7.39 -6.22 29.42
C VAL A 103 -5.90 -6.44 29.71
N PHE A 104 -5.10 -6.84 28.72
CA PHE A 104 -3.73 -7.27 28.96
C PHE A 104 -2.68 -6.18 28.64
N PRO A 105 -1.51 -6.22 29.28
CA PRO A 105 -0.39 -5.31 29.02
C PRO A 105 0.37 -5.74 27.75
N VAL A 106 -0.31 -5.69 26.61
CA VAL A 106 0.16 -6.20 25.30
C VAL A 106 1.40 -5.49 24.75
N GLN A 107 1.68 -4.26 25.20
CA GLN A 107 2.88 -3.50 24.79
C GLN A 107 4.07 -3.71 25.74
N GLN A 108 3.84 -4.20 26.96
CA GLN A 108 4.89 -4.34 27.99
C GLN A 108 5.42 -5.77 28.09
N LYS A 109 4.58 -6.80 27.86
CA LYS A 109 4.98 -8.21 27.95
C LYS A 109 5.05 -8.85 26.56
N LYS A 110 6.22 -9.44 26.25
CA LYS A 110 6.49 -10.08 24.94
C LYS A 110 5.50 -11.18 24.59
N SER A 111 5.09 -12.02 25.56
CA SER A 111 4.13 -13.10 25.32
C SER A 111 2.79 -12.59 24.79
N TYR A 112 2.27 -11.51 25.39
CA TYR A 112 1.03 -10.89 24.94
C TYR A 112 1.18 -10.15 23.61
N ALA A 113 2.34 -9.56 23.32
CA ALA A 113 2.63 -8.98 22.01
C ALA A 113 2.67 -10.05 20.90
N VAL A 114 3.26 -11.22 21.18
CA VAL A 114 3.26 -12.36 20.25
C VAL A 114 1.84 -12.88 20.04
N LEU A 115 1.05 -13.06 21.10
CA LEU A 115 -0.35 -13.44 20.97
C LEU A 115 -1.14 -12.43 20.13
N ALA A 116 -0.90 -11.13 20.33
CA ALA A 116 -1.52 -10.07 19.53
C ALA A 116 -1.10 -10.14 18.04
N LEU A 117 0.12 -10.55 17.72
CA LEU A 117 0.55 -10.79 16.34
C LEU A 117 -0.11 -12.03 15.73
N VAL A 118 -0.36 -13.08 16.52
CA VAL A 118 -1.10 -14.25 16.06
C VAL A 118 -2.54 -13.86 15.69
N PHE A 119 -3.23 -13.11 16.54
CA PHE A 119 -4.56 -12.58 16.21
C PHE A 119 -4.56 -11.74 14.93
N LEU A 120 -3.57 -10.85 14.79
CA LEU A 120 -3.42 -10.02 13.59
C LEU A 120 -3.20 -10.88 12.34
N PHE A 121 -2.38 -11.92 12.42
CA PHE A 121 -2.12 -12.82 11.31
C PHE A 121 -3.36 -13.61 10.91
N ILE A 122 -4.16 -14.09 11.87
CA ILE A 122 -5.43 -14.76 11.58
C ILE A 122 -6.41 -13.80 10.88
N LEU A 123 -6.46 -12.52 11.29
CA LEU A 123 -7.24 -11.50 10.59
C LEU A 123 -6.73 -11.27 9.15
N ILE A 124 -5.41 -11.27 8.93
CA ILE A 124 -4.82 -11.19 7.58
C ILE A 124 -5.21 -12.41 6.72
N LEU A 125 -5.26 -13.61 7.31
CA LEU A 125 -5.76 -14.81 6.61
C LEU A 125 -7.23 -14.65 6.23
N ALA A 126 -8.09 -14.14 7.14
CA ALA A 126 -9.49 -13.91 6.82
C ALA A 126 -9.67 -12.89 5.67
N VAL A 127 -8.89 -11.80 5.65
CA VAL A 127 -8.88 -10.84 4.53
C VAL A 127 -8.37 -11.48 3.24
N GLY A 128 -7.31 -12.29 3.31
CA GLY A 128 -6.79 -13.01 2.15
C GLY A 128 -7.81 -13.99 1.56
N TRP A 129 -8.59 -14.66 2.41
CA TRP A 129 -9.63 -15.58 1.96
C TRP A 129 -10.77 -14.86 1.23
N ALA A 130 -11.13 -13.65 1.68
CA ALA A 130 -12.11 -12.81 1.00
C ALA A 130 -11.59 -12.08 -0.25
N SER A 131 -10.32 -12.27 -0.62
CA SER A 131 -9.67 -11.45 -1.65
C SER A 131 -10.10 -11.82 -3.06
N HIS A 132 -10.07 -10.85 -3.97
CA HIS A 132 -10.36 -11.08 -5.38
C HIS A 132 -9.42 -12.13 -6.00
N ALA A 133 -8.13 -12.12 -5.64
CA ALA A 133 -7.17 -13.10 -6.10
C ALA A 133 -7.56 -14.54 -5.71
N ALA A 134 -8.07 -14.73 -4.48
CA ALA A 134 -8.56 -16.02 -4.02
C ALA A 134 -9.80 -16.47 -4.81
N SER A 135 -10.69 -15.56 -5.20
CA SER A 135 -11.83 -15.93 -6.06
C SER A 135 -11.42 -16.36 -7.49
N LEU A 136 -10.26 -15.91 -7.97
CA LEU A 136 -9.78 -16.24 -9.32
C LEU A 136 -9.00 -17.56 -9.38
N THR A 137 -8.20 -17.86 -8.35
CA THR A 137 -7.25 -19.00 -8.38
C THR A 137 -7.20 -19.79 -7.08
N GLU A 138 -8.24 -19.64 -6.25
CA GLU A 138 -8.45 -20.31 -4.97
C GLU A 138 -7.22 -20.19 -4.06
N TRP A 139 -6.53 -21.31 -3.85
CA TRP A 139 -5.42 -21.43 -2.90
C TRP A 139 -4.22 -20.54 -3.24
N SER A 140 -3.87 -20.45 -4.52
CA SER A 140 -2.69 -19.68 -4.95
C SER A 140 -2.93 -18.18 -4.78
N GLY A 141 -4.07 -17.68 -5.22
CA GLY A 141 -4.51 -16.30 -5.01
C GLY A 141 -4.59 -15.93 -3.53
N PHE A 142 -5.16 -16.82 -2.71
CA PHE A 142 -5.15 -16.67 -1.25
C PHE A 142 -3.72 -16.54 -0.69
N ALA A 143 -2.84 -17.48 -1.00
CA ALA A 143 -1.48 -17.51 -0.47
C ALA A 143 -0.67 -16.27 -0.87
N PHE A 144 -0.75 -15.86 -2.13
CA PHE A 144 -0.04 -14.67 -2.62
C PHE A 144 -0.62 -13.38 -2.05
N HIS A 145 -1.96 -13.26 -1.94
CA HIS A 145 -2.57 -12.08 -1.33
C HIS A 145 -2.23 -11.97 0.16
N THR A 146 -2.35 -13.06 0.94
CA THR A 146 -1.94 -13.10 2.35
C THR A 146 -0.47 -12.76 2.52
N THR A 147 0.41 -13.31 1.67
CA THR A 147 1.84 -13.01 1.70
C THR A 147 2.11 -11.54 1.41
N HIS A 148 1.48 -11.00 0.36
CA HIS A 148 1.57 -9.58 0.00
C HIS A 148 1.14 -8.69 1.17
N PHE A 149 -0.06 -8.92 1.69
CA PHE A 149 -0.68 -8.11 2.72
C PHE A 149 0.09 -8.17 4.04
N THR A 150 0.62 -9.35 4.39
CA THR A 150 1.52 -9.52 5.55
C THR A 150 2.81 -8.72 5.34
N ALA A 151 3.48 -8.89 4.20
CA ALA A 151 4.76 -8.24 3.92
C ALA A 151 4.64 -6.71 3.97
N VAL A 152 3.61 -6.13 3.35
CA VAL A 152 3.37 -4.68 3.37
C VAL A 152 2.99 -4.19 4.77
N SER A 153 2.13 -4.92 5.50
CA SER A 153 1.73 -4.55 6.87
C SER A 153 2.91 -4.54 7.83
N VAL A 154 3.81 -5.51 7.72
CA VAL A 154 5.04 -5.60 8.53
C VAL A 154 6.02 -4.49 8.18
N TRP A 155 6.37 -4.37 6.89
CA TRP A 155 7.37 -3.42 6.42
C TRP A 155 6.97 -1.98 6.73
N ILE A 156 5.78 -1.60 6.28
CA ILE A 156 5.28 -0.23 6.38
C ILE A 156 4.84 0.06 7.81
N GLY A 157 4.26 -0.92 8.50
CA GLY A 157 3.87 -0.79 9.90
C GLY A 157 5.04 -0.40 10.80
N VAL A 158 6.16 -1.15 10.72
CA VAL A 158 7.35 -0.81 11.51
C VAL A 158 7.91 0.55 11.11
N LEU A 159 7.98 0.86 9.80
CA LEU A 159 8.45 2.17 9.31
C LEU A 159 7.61 3.32 9.89
N PHE A 160 6.29 3.18 9.81
CA PHE A 160 5.31 4.18 10.23
C PHE A 160 5.39 4.39 11.75
N ILE A 161 5.39 3.30 12.52
CA ILE A 161 5.52 3.39 13.98
C ILE A 161 6.82 4.07 14.39
N VAL A 162 7.94 3.67 13.81
CA VAL A 162 9.23 4.29 14.11
C VAL A 162 9.24 5.77 13.71
N SER A 163 8.78 6.12 12.51
CA SER A 163 8.89 7.49 12.00
C SER A 163 7.98 8.49 12.71
N TRP A 164 6.77 8.07 13.13
CA TRP A 164 5.77 8.97 13.69
C TRP A 164 5.69 8.91 15.22
N PHE A 165 5.98 7.77 15.85
CA PHE A 165 5.80 7.57 17.31
C PHE A 165 7.11 7.46 18.12
N SER A 166 8.27 7.63 17.49
CA SER A 166 9.56 7.67 18.21
C SER A 166 9.78 9.01 18.91
N LYS A 167 10.00 8.96 20.23
CA LYS A 167 10.27 10.13 21.09
C LYS A 167 11.69 10.65 20.92
N ASP A 168 12.65 9.76 20.69
CA ASP A 168 14.07 10.08 20.52
C ASP A 168 14.66 9.40 19.29
N THR A 169 15.98 9.55 19.11
CA THR A 169 16.77 8.94 18.05
C THR A 169 17.79 7.94 18.61
N LYS A 170 17.61 7.49 19.86
CA LYS A 170 18.52 6.54 20.50
C LYS A 170 18.44 5.19 19.80
N ASN A 171 19.54 4.45 19.81
CA ASN A 171 19.65 3.10 19.23
C ASN A 171 19.25 3.00 17.74
N TRP A 172 19.21 4.11 16.98
CA TRP A 172 18.76 4.09 15.59
C TRP A 172 19.63 3.20 14.70
N ASN A 173 20.94 3.19 14.92
CA ASN A 173 21.85 2.26 14.24
C ASN A 173 21.52 0.79 14.54
N ALA A 174 21.13 0.47 15.78
CA ALA A 174 20.73 -0.87 16.15
C ALA A 174 19.38 -1.26 15.53
N LEU A 175 18.44 -0.31 15.42
CA LEU A 175 17.20 -0.47 14.68
C LEU A 175 17.48 -0.84 13.22
N LEU A 176 18.32 -0.07 12.51
CA LEU A 176 18.63 -0.31 11.11
C LEU A 176 19.39 -1.63 10.87
N LYS A 177 20.02 -2.23 11.88
CA LYS A 177 20.70 -3.54 11.72
C LYS A 177 19.71 -4.69 11.52
N TRP A 178 18.54 -4.65 12.17
CA TRP A 178 17.53 -5.71 12.02
C TRP A 178 16.38 -5.30 11.12
N TYR A 179 16.04 -4.01 11.08
CA TYR A 179 14.92 -3.54 10.27
C TYR A 179 15.23 -3.50 8.78
N SER A 180 16.44 -3.06 8.38
CA SER A 180 16.81 -3.06 6.95
C SER A 180 16.73 -4.44 6.28
N PRO A 181 17.27 -5.54 6.84
CA PRO A 181 17.09 -6.86 6.22
C PRO A 181 15.63 -7.32 6.23
N LEU A 182 14.86 -7.03 7.29
CA LEU A 182 13.42 -7.31 7.32
C LEU A 182 12.69 -6.58 6.18
N ALA A 183 12.96 -5.28 6.00
CA ALA A 183 12.37 -4.47 4.94
C ALA A 183 12.71 -4.99 3.54
N ILE A 184 13.95 -5.44 3.32
CA ILE A 184 14.36 -6.05 2.04
C ILE A 184 13.58 -7.35 1.78
N VAL A 185 13.47 -8.24 2.77
CA VAL A 185 12.69 -9.48 2.63
C VAL A 185 11.22 -9.18 2.35
N CYS A 186 10.60 -8.25 3.10
CA CYS A 186 9.23 -7.84 2.84
C CYS A 186 9.07 -7.23 1.45
N PHE A 187 9.98 -6.36 1.01
CA PHE A 187 9.95 -5.78 -0.32
C PHE A 187 10.00 -6.84 -1.42
N ILE A 188 10.89 -7.83 -1.31
CA ILE A 188 10.99 -8.95 -2.27
C ILE A 188 9.68 -9.74 -2.29
N LEU A 189 9.13 -10.09 -1.12
CA LEU A 189 7.86 -10.81 -1.03
C LEU A 189 6.71 -10.01 -1.63
N THR A 190 6.63 -8.71 -1.35
CA THR A 190 5.65 -7.78 -1.92
C THR A 190 5.77 -7.69 -3.45
N MET A 191 6.99 -7.64 -3.99
CA MET A 191 7.19 -7.63 -5.44
C MET A 191 6.73 -8.93 -6.08
N ILE A 192 7.21 -10.08 -5.60
CA ILE A 192 6.87 -11.39 -6.16
C ILE A 192 5.34 -11.61 -6.13
N SER A 193 4.74 -11.40 -4.96
CA SER A 193 3.28 -11.54 -4.81
C SER A 193 2.48 -10.50 -5.59
N GLY A 194 2.98 -9.27 -5.69
CA GLY A 194 2.34 -8.20 -6.44
C GLY A 194 2.32 -8.49 -7.94
N PHE A 195 3.44 -8.94 -8.51
CA PHE A 195 3.51 -9.36 -9.91
C PHE A 195 2.62 -10.56 -10.19
N TYR A 196 2.58 -11.55 -9.28
CA TYR A 196 1.65 -12.67 -9.41
C TYR A 196 0.20 -12.19 -9.48
N MET A 197 -0.24 -11.39 -8.51
CA MET A 197 -1.63 -10.87 -8.49
C MET A 197 -1.95 -10.00 -9.71
N MET A 198 -0.98 -9.20 -10.18
CA MET A 198 -1.14 -8.42 -11.41
C MET A 198 -1.35 -9.32 -12.62
N SER A 199 -0.58 -10.42 -12.73
CA SER A 199 -0.70 -11.38 -13.84
C SER A 199 -2.04 -12.14 -13.89
N LEU A 200 -2.79 -12.16 -12.79
CA LEU A 200 -4.15 -12.72 -12.77
C LEU A 200 -5.16 -11.83 -13.50
N VAL A 201 -4.81 -10.56 -13.73
CA VAL A 201 -5.75 -9.51 -14.14
C VAL A 201 -5.33 -8.80 -15.42
N VAL A 202 -4.03 -8.64 -15.63
CA VAL A 202 -3.44 -7.94 -16.78
C VAL A 202 -2.48 -8.90 -17.48
N ASP A 203 -2.68 -9.15 -18.78
CA ASP A 203 -1.64 -9.78 -19.59
C ASP A 203 -0.46 -8.81 -19.74
N LEU A 204 0.76 -9.32 -19.53
CA LEU A 204 1.99 -8.53 -19.58
C LEU A 204 2.20 -7.88 -20.96
N THR A 205 1.74 -8.53 -22.03
CA THR A 205 1.80 -7.96 -23.40
C THR A 205 0.89 -6.75 -23.57
N ASP A 206 -0.18 -6.67 -22.76
CA ASP A 206 -1.19 -5.62 -22.81
C ASP A 206 -1.00 -4.55 -21.73
N TYR A 207 0.11 -4.57 -20.99
CA TYR A 207 0.36 -3.63 -19.92
C TYR A 207 0.24 -2.16 -20.37
N THR A 208 0.81 -1.80 -21.52
CA THR A 208 0.73 -0.44 -22.06
C THR A 208 -0.68 -0.09 -22.53
N ASN A 209 -1.38 -1.05 -23.13
CA ASN A 209 -2.76 -0.90 -23.57
C ASN A 209 -3.70 -0.70 -22.36
N SER A 210 -3.37 -1.28 -21.20
CA SER A 210 -4.14 -1.12 -19.98
C SER A 210 -4.20 0.34 -19.49
N TRP A 211 -3.24 1.19 -19.90
CA TRP A 211 -3.21 2.62 -19.51
C TRP A 211 -4.38 3.41 -20.11
N LEU A 212 -5.11 2.86 -21.08
CA LEU A 212 -6.38 3.41 -21.52
C LEU A 212 -7.45 3.38 -20.42
N LEU A 213 -7.31 2.51 -19.42
CA LEU A 213 -8.28 2.26 -18.38
C LEU A 213 -7.83 2.85 -17.04
N ASP A 214 -8.79 3.19 -16.18
CA ASP A 214 -8.53 3.71 -14.83
C ASP A 214 -7.64 2.77 -14.01
N TYR A 215 -7.83 1.45 -14.17
CA TYR A 215 -6.98 0.44 -13.55
C TYR A 215 -5.51 0.58 -14.00
N GLY A 216 -5.23 0.62 -15.31
CA GLY A 216 -3.86 0.73 -15.79
C GLY A 216 -3.20 2.07 -15.44
N GLN A 217 -3.98 3.15 -15.37
CA GLN A 217 -3.50 4.46 -14.91
C GLN A 217 -3.02 4.41 -13.45
N ALA A 218 -3.83 3.86 -12.55
CA ALA A 218 -3.43 3.70 -11.16
C ALA A 218 -2.26 2.72 -10.99
N LEU A 219 -2.21 1.67 -11.81
CA LEU A 219 -1.12 0.71 -11.82
C LEU A 219 0.19 1.37 -12.26
N LEU A 220 0.16 2.19 -13.32
CA LEU A 220 1.31 2.97 -13.77
C LEU A 220 1.80 3.90 -12.66
N ILE A 221 0.90 4.71 -12.07
CA ILE A 221 1.24 5.63 -10.97
C ILE A 221 1.90 4.88 -9.81
N LYS A 222 1.36 3.72 -9.43
CA LYS A 222 1.95 2.84 -8.41
C LYS A 222 3.40 2.47 -8.76
N HIS A 223 3.66 1.99 -9.97
CA HIS A 223 5.00 1.63 -10.42
C HIS A 223 5.95 2.82 -10.45
N LEU A 224 5.49 4.00 -10.88
CA LEU A 224 6.32 5.21 -10.91
C LEU A 224 6.75 5.65 -9.51
N PHE A 225 5.88 5.57 -8.51
CA PHE A 225 6.23 5.88 -7.12
C PHE A 225 7.23 4.89 -6.49
N ILE A 226 7.36 3.66 -7.02
CA ILE A 226 8.38 2.71 -6.55
C ILE A 226 9.79 3.25 -6.81
N ILE A 227 10.00 4.00 -7.89
CA ILE A 227 11.32 4.55 -8.25
C ILE A 227 11.89 5.45 -7.14
N PRO A 228 11.25 6.58 -6.74
CA PRO A 228 11.75 7.40 -5.64
C PRO A 228 11.68 6.68 -4.29
N LEU A 229 10.74 5.74 -4.09
CA LEU A 229 10.70 4.93 -2.88
C LEU A 229 11.99 4.11 -2.71
N LEU A 230 12.46 3.45 -3.77
CA LEU A 230 13.72 2.68 -3.74
C LEU A 230 14.91 3.58 -3.40
N VAL A 231 14.92 4.81 -3.92
CA VAL A 231 15.93 5.81 -3.55
C VAL A 231 15.86 6.09 -2.04
N PHE A 232 14.68 6.44 -1.51
CA PHE A 232 14.49 6.65 -0.07
C PHE A 232 14.89 5.44 0.78
N ALA A 233 14.47 4.23 0.40
CA ALA A 233 14.78 2.99 1.11
C ALA A 233 16.29 2.70 1.11
N PHE A 234 16.98 2.93 -0.01
CA PHE A 234 18.44 2.83 -0.10
C PHE A 234 19.13 3.79 0.88
N PHE A 235 18.71 5.06 0.87
CA PHE A 235 19.28 6.08 1.75
C PHE A 235 18.99 5.81 3.23
N ASN A 236 17.75 5.49 3.58
CA ASN A 236 17.33 5.23 4.95
C ASN A 236 17.88 3.92 5.50
N GLY A 237 18.05 2.89 4.66
CA GLY A 237 18.55 1.58 5.07
C GLY A 237 20.07 1.47 5.16
N MET A 238 20.79 2.02 4.17
CA MET A 238 22.25 1.85 4.06
C MET A 238 23.02 3.13 4.38
N TRP A 239 22.75 4.23 3.69
CA TRP A 239 23.54 5.46 3.86
C TRP A 239 23.32 6.11 5.23
N MET A 240 22.10 6.02 5.78
CA MET A 240 21.77 6.60 7.09
C MET A 240 22.67 6.08 8.21
N LYS A 241 23.10 4.81 8.16
CA LYS A 241 24.07 4.23 9.10
C LYS A 241 25.40 4.99 9.08
N CYS A 242 25.91 5.29 7.89
CA CYS A 242 27.15 6.05 7.72
C CYS A 242 27.02 7.47 8.26
N ARG A 243 25.87 8.12 8.02
CA ARG A 243 25.59 9.49 8.51
C ARG A 243 25.51 9.55 10.02
N LEU A 244 24.84 8.59 10.66
CA LEU A 244 24.71 8.52 12.11
C LEU A 244 26.07 8.27 12.79
N ASN A 245 26.95 7.49 12.16
CA ASN A 245 28.31 7.27 12.68
C ASN A 245 29.18 8.52 12.59
N GLN A 246 29.04 9.32 11.52
CA GLN A 246 29.80 10.57 11.34
C GLN A 246 29.25 11.72 12.17
N ASN A 247 27.93 11.75 12.39
CA ASN A 247 27.26 12.79 13.17
C ASN A 247 26.17 12.17 14.05
N PRO A 248 26.48 11.85 15.32
CA PRO A 248 25.51 11.30 16.27
C PRO A 248 24.30 12.19 16.54
N GLN A 249 24.39 13.49 16.28
CA GLN A 249 23.29 14.46 16.45
C GLN A 249 22.36 14.53 15.22
N PHE A 250 22.64 13.77 14.17
CA PHE A 250 21.78 13.73 12.99
C PHE A 250 20.40 13.16 13.35
N ASN A 251 19.33 13.86 12.93
CA ASN A 251 17.96 13.41 13.14
C ASN A 251 17.45 12.65 11.90
N PRO A 252 17.30 11.31 11.96
CA PRO A 252 16.83 10.51 10.84
C PRO A 252 15.31 10.58 10.62
N LYS A 253 14.53 11.03 11.62
CA LYS A 253 13.06 10.96 11.58
C LYS A 253 12.43 11.61 10.35
N PRO A 254 12.83 12.83 9.91
CA PRO A 254 12.22 13.46 8.74
C PRO A 254 12.36 12.65 7.45
N TRP A 255 13.47 11.92 7.28
CA TRP A 255 13.73 11.11 6.08
C TRP A 255 12.89 9.83 6.06
N VAL A 256 12.72 9.18 7.21
CA VAL A 256 11.86 7.99 7.34
C VAL A 256 10.38 8.38 7.27
N ARG A 257 10.01 9.61 7.68
CA ARG A 257 8.68 10.17 7.42
C ARG A 257 8.44 10.40 5.93
N GLY A 258 9.43 10.91 5.20
CA GLY A 258 9.34 11.05 3.73
C GLY A 258 9.09 9.71 3.04
N GLU A 259 9.83 8.67 3.43
CA GLU A 259 9.62 7.31 2.92
C GLU A 259 8.21 6.77 3.24
N SER A 260 7.74 6.92 4.48
CA SER A 260 6.39 6.46 4.85
C SER A 260 5.28 7.25 4.15
N LEU A 261 5.47 8.53 3.86
CA LEU A 261 4.53 9.31 3.05
C LEU A 261 4.48 8.79 1.61
N LEU A 262 5.62 8.50 0.96
CA LEU A 262 5.63 7.91 -0.38
C LEU A 262 4.90 6.56 -0.42
N LEU A 263 5.07 5.73 0.61
CA LEU A 263 4.34 4.47 0.75
C LEU A 263 2.82 4.67 0.87
N LEU A 264 2.36 5.73 1.53
CA LEU A 264 0.93 6.06 1.58
C LEU A 264 0.37 6.38 0.19
N PHE A 265 1.11 7.08 -0.68
CA PHE A 265 0.68 7.30 -2.07
C PHE A 265 0.58 6.00 -2.87
N ILE A 266 1.53 5.08 -2.69
CA ILE A 266 1.50 3.73 -3.29
C ILE A 266 0.27 2.94 -2.80
N PHE A 267 -0.08 3.07 -1.52
CA PHE A 267 -1.30 2.49 -0.97
C PHE A 267 -2.56 3.15 -1.49
N SER A 268 -2.60 4.47 -1.66
CA SER A 268 -3.74 5.14 -2.30
C SER A 268 -3.94 4.66 -3.74
N ALA A 269 -2.87 4.48 -4.51
CA ALA A 269 -2.94 3.89 -5.85
C ALA A 269 -3.42 2.43 -5.79
N THR A 270 -2.96 1.65 -4.80
CA THR A 270 -3.40 0.26 -4.61
C THR A 270 -4.87 0.16 -4.21
N ALA A 271 -5.35 1.05 -3.33
CA ALA A 271 -6.75 1.15 -2.97
C ALA A 271 -7.62 1.56 -4.17
N PHE A 272 -7.14 2.46 -5.03
CA PHE A 272 -7.84 2.77 -6.27
C PHE A 272 -7.91 1.56 -7.21
N LEU A 273 -6.84 0.78 -7.32
CA LEU A 273 -6.81 -0.47 -8.09
C LEU A 273 -7.83 -1.48 -7.58
N GLY A 274 -7.95 -1.65 -6.25
CA GLY A 274 -8.91 -2.56 -5.62
C GLY A 274 -10.38 -2.22 -5.94
N GLN A 275 -10.66 -0.97 -6.30
CA GLN A 275 -12.00 -0.48 -6.66
C GLN A 275 -12.22 -0.37 -8.17
N SER A 276 -11.17 -0.46 -8.96
CA SER A 276 -11.25 -0.31 -10.43
C SER A 276 -11.60 -1.64 -11.07
N SER A 277 -12.38 -1.60 -12.15
CA SER A 277 -12.70 -2.82 -12.90
C SER A 277 -11.41 -3.45 -13.46
N PRO A 278 -11.15 -4.74 -13.16
CA PRO A 278 -9.99 -5.44 -13.67
C PRO A 278 -10.01 -5.52 -15.21
N PRO A 279 -8.91 -5.19 -15.90
CA PRO A 279 -8.83 -5.23 -17.37
C PRO A 279 -8.60 -6.65 -17.92
N HIS A 280 -9.45 -7.62 -17.55
CA HIS A 280 -9.36 -8.99 -18.09
C HIS A 280 -9.51 -9.00 -19.62
N GLU A 281 -10.30 -8.07 -20.16
CA GLU A 281 -10.45 -7.81 -21.59
C GLU A 281 -10.55 -6.29 -21.81
N ILE A 282 -9.48 -5.68 -22.30
CA ILE A 282 -9.40 -4.21 -22.44
C ILE A 282 -10.49 -3.69 -23.38
N GLU A 283 -10.76 -4.38 -24.49
CA GLU A 283 -11.75 -3.93 -25.47
C GLU A 283 -13.19 -3.94 -24.92
N SER A 284 -13.59 -5.00 -24.21
CA SER A 284 -14.93 -5.08 -23.62
C SER A 284 -15.06 -4.11 -22.44
N THR A 285 -13.98 -3.86 -21.70
CA THR A 285 -13.95 -2.85 -20.64
C THR A 285 -14.10 -1.43 -21.21
N ILE A 286 -13.44 -1.09 -22.31
CA ILE A 286 -13.60 0.21 -22.98
C ILE A 286 -15.04 0.38 -23.48
N LYS A 287 -15.66 -0.66 -24.04
CA LYS A 287 -17.06 -0.61 -24.50
C LYS A 287 -18.06 -0.39 -23.35
N THR A 288 -17.76 -0.93 -22.17
CA THR A 288 -18.67 -0.90 -21.02
C THR A 288 -18.46 0.33 -20.13
N ASN A 289 -17.21 0.64 -19.81
CA ASN A 289 -16.83 1.68 -18.84
C ASN A 289 -16.23 2.93 -19.49
N GLY A 290 -15.91 2.87 -20.79
CA GLY A 290 -15.19 3.94 -21.48
C GLY A 290 -13.69 3.93 -21.19
N VAL A 291 -13.02 4.96 -21.72
CA VAL A 291 -11.61 5.24 -21.50
C VAL A 291 -11.46 6.09 -20.24
N SER A 292 -10.35 5.94 -19.51
CA SER A 292 -10.05 6.75 -18.35
C SER A 292 -10.17 8.24 -18.65
N ALA A 293 -10.87 8.99 -17.79
CA ALA A 293 -10.98 10.45 -17.91
C ALA A 293 -9.60 11.12 -17.90
N LEU A 294 -8.66 10.53 -17.16
CA LEU A 294 -7.31 11.06 -17.03
C LEU A 294 -6.50 10.81 -18.31
N PHE A 295 -6.68 9.66 -18.96
CA PHE A 295 -6.13 9.42 -20.29
C PHE A 295 -6.76 10.34 -21.35
N GLN A 296 -8.10 10.43 -21.39
CA GLN A 296 -8.83 11.30 -22.33
C GLN A 296 -8.43 12.77 -22.23
N PHE A 297 -8.08 13.25 -21.03
CA PHE A 297 -7.60 14.62 -20.84
C PHE A 297 -6.32 14.92 -21.65
N PHE A 298 -5.42 13.95 -21.77
CA PHE A 298 -4.18 14.10 -22.54
C PHE A 298 -4.35 13.65 -24.00
N TYR A 299 -5.17 12.63 -24.23
CA TYR A 299 -5.44 12.10 -25.55
C TYR A 299 -6.58 12.88 -26.22
N GLY A 300 -6.23 13.89 -27.01
CA GLY A 300 -7.19 14.75 -27.73
C GLY A 300 -7.91 14.09 -28.93
N GLY A 301 -7.78 12.77 -29.11
CA GLY A 301 -8.36 12.00 -30.21
C GLY A 301 -9.54 11.12 -29.77
N THR A 302 -10.23 10.53 -30.76
CA THR A 302 -11.25 9.50 -30.51
C THR A 302 -10.62 8.11 -30.65
N ILE A 303 -10.77 7.26 -29.64
CA ILE A 303 -10.20 5.91 -29.65
C ILE A 303 -11.22 4.96 -30.30
N ALA A 304 -10.91 4.48 -31.49
CA ALA A 304 -11.76 3.52 -32.22
C ALA A 304 -11.41 2.04 -31.93
N GLY A 305 -10.31 1.75 -31.24
CA GLY A 305 -9.89 0.39 -30.86
C GLY A 305 -8.56 0.33 -30.10
N VAL A 306 -8.25 -0.83 -29.50
CA VAL A 306 -7.08 -1.06 -28.61
C VAL A 306 -5.74 -1.01 -29.36
N SER A 307 -5.72 -1.31 -30.66
CA SER A 307 -4.50 -1.45 -31.48
C SER A 307 -3.86 -0.12 -31.92
N GLN A 308 -4.36 1.03 -31.47
CA GLN A 308 -3.87 2.34 -31.91
C GLN A 308 -2.93 3.05 -30.95
N VAL A 309 -2.64 2.46 -29.79
CA VAL A 309 -1.76 3.08 -28.79
C VAL A 309 -0.29 2.79 -29.15
N GLN A 310 0.30 3.66 -29.98
CA GLN A 310 1.72 3.58 -30.34
C GLN A 310 2.51 4.67 -29.61
N PHE A 311 3.62 4.28 -28.99
CA PHE A 311 4.54 5.25 -28.41
C PHE A 311 5.26 6.03 -29.51
N SER A 312 5.13 7.35 -29.46
CA SER A 312 5.88 8.28 -30.27
C SER A 312 6.68 9.24 -29.38
N LEU A 313 7.93 9.50 -29.73
CA LEU A 313 8.77 10.43 -28.97
C LEU A 313 8.47 11.86 -29.43
N THR A 314 7.48 12.48 -28.79
CA THR A 314 7.11 13.87 -29.03
C THR A 314 8.08 14.82 -28.32
N THR A 315 8.15 16.08 -28.76
CA THR A 315 8.96 17.11 -28.08
C THR A 315 8.56 17.29 -26.61
N PHE A 316 7.26 17.24 -26.31
CA PHE A 316 6.75 17.33 -24.94
C PHE A 316 7.17 16.11 -24.11
N SER A 317 7.02 14.90 -24.65
CA SER A 317 7.45 13.67 -23.99
C SER A 317 8.94 13.71 -23.63
N PHE A 318 9.78 14.18 -24.56
CA PHE A 318 11.22 14.33 -24.32
C PHE A 318 11.54 15.37 -23.23
N VAL A 319 10.91 16.54 -23.27
CA VAL A 319 11.11 17.59 -22.25
C VAL A 319 10.71 17.10 -20.86
N PHE A 320 9.57 16.44 -20.73
CA PHE A 320 9.13 15.88 -19.45
C PHE A 320 10.06 14.76 -18.96
N MET A 321 10.59 13.93 -19.85
CA MET A 321 11.59 12.91 -19.49
C MET A 321 12.89 13.54 -18.98
N LEU A 322 13.35 14.64 -19.59
CA LEU A 322 14.51 15.39 -19.12
C LEU A 322 14.27 16.04 -17.74
N LEU A 323 13.09 16.64 -17.53
CA LEU A 323 12.69 17.17 -16.23
C LEU A 323 12.63 16.09 -15.15
N ALA A 324 12.08 14.92 -15.47
CA ALA A 324 12.09 13.76 -14.58
C ALA A 324 13.50 13.37 -14.15
N ALA A 325 14.44 13.28 -15.10
CA ALA A 325 15.84 12.97 -14.82
C ALA A 325 16.49 14.04 -13.91
N ILE A 326 16.20 15.33 -14.14
CA ILE A 326 16.68 16.42 -13.28
C ILE A 326 16.11 16.28 -11.87
N PHE A 327 14.80 16.09 -11.71
CA PHE A 327 14.19 15.95 -10.38
C PHE A 327 14.70 14.72 -9.63
N LEU A 328 14.92 13.60 -10.33
CA LEU A 328 15.52 12.41 -9.73
C LEU A 328 16.98 12.66 -9.32
N ALA A 329 17.76 13.38 -10.14
CA ALA A 329 19.12 13.78 -9.78
C ALA A 329 19.13 14.73 -8.57
N LEU A 330 18.19 15.69 -8.50
CA LEU A 330 18.02 16.59 -7.37
C LEU A 330 17.57 15.85 -6.10
N LEU A 331 16.71 14.83 -6.22
CA LEU A 331 16.39 13.92 -5.13
C LEU A 331 17.67 13.28 -4.58
N ILE A 332 18.48 12.64 -5.42
CA ILE A 332 19.75 12.00 -4.98
C ILE A 332 20.72 13.04 -4.39
N TYR A 333 20.80 14.22 -4.99
CA TYR A 333 21.66 15.32 -4.53
C TYR A 333 21.24 15.85 -3.16
N SER A 334 19.94 15.89 -2.88
CA SER A 334 19.38 16.38 -1.60
C SER A 334 19.95 15.63 -0.40
N PHE A 335 20.12 14.30 -0.53
CA PHE A 335 20.71 13.46 0.50
C PHE A 335 22.21 13.71 0.70
N ARG A 336 22.93 14.14 -0.33
CA ARG A 336 24.37 14.45 -0.24
C ARG A 336 24.61 15.78 0.47
N LYS A 337 23.83 16.82 0.16
CA LYS A 337 24.04 18.19 0.63
C LYS A 337 23.29 18.59 1.91
N LYS A 338 22.76 17.62 2.67
CA LYS A 338 21.99 17.89 3.90
C LYS A 338 20.77 18.79 3.66
N ALA A 339 20.18 18.72 2.46
CA ALA A 339 18.92 19.40 2.18
C ALA A 339 17.81 18.84 3.09
N PRO A 340 16.76 19.61 3.40
CA PRO A 340 15.70 19.12 4.26
C PRO A 340 14.92 18.00 3.55
N ALA A 341 14.47 16.99 4.31
CA ALA A 341 13.77 15.83 3.77
C ALA A 341 12.49 16.19 2.98
N ILE A 342 11.86 17.32 3.30
CA ILE A 342 10.70 17.83 2.56
C ILE A 342 11.04 18.19 1.11
N PHE A 343 12.25 18.71 0.86
CA PHE A 343 12.72 19.00 -0.49
C PHE A 343 12.86 17.71 -1.30
N ALA A 344 13.48 16.68 -0.70
CA ALA A 344 13.59 15.35 -1.31
C ALA A 344 12.21 14.76 -1.65
N PHE A 345 11.26 14.88 -0.72
CA PHE A 345 9.89 14.44 -0.93
C PHE A 345 9.22 15.16 -2.12
N PHE A 346 9.34 16.49 -2.21
CA PHE A 346 8.81 17.24 -3.35
C PHE A 346 9.47 16.87 -4.68
N MET A 347 10.81 16.71 -4.71
CA MET A 347 11.52 16.26 -5.91
C MET A 347 11.06 14.86 -6.36
N SER A 348 10.72 13.98 -5.42
CA SER A 348 10.16 12.67 -5.73
C SER A 348 8.81 12.78 -6.44
N PHE A 349 7.91 13.62 -5.92
CA PHE A 349 6.60 13.84 -6.53
C PHE A 349 6.71 14.47 -7.91
N LEU A 350 7.56 15.49 -8.07
CA LEU A 350 7.79 16.15 -9.36
C LEU A 350 8.42 15.18 -10.38
N SER A 351 9.31 14.28 -9.93
CA SER A 351 9.86 13.24 -10.79
C SER A 351 8.77 12.29 -11.29
N VAL A 352 7.89 11.80 -10.40
CA VAL A 352 6.78 10.92 -10.78
C VAL A 352 5.84 11.61 -11.76
N LEU A 353 5.42 12.85 -11.45
CA LEU A 353 4.55 13.64 -12.32
C LEU A 353 5.19 13.85 -13.70
N SER A 354 6.49 14.13 -13.76
CA SER A 354 7.19 14.35 -15.02
C SER A 354 7.30 13.07 -15.85
N ILE A 355 7.60 11.91 -15.24
CA ILE A 355 7.60 10.62 -15.97
C ILE A 355 6.19 10.31 -16.47
N TYR A 356 5.19 10.52 -15.62
CA TYR A 356 3.80 10.28 -15.98
C TYR A 356 3.37 11.12 -17.19
N LEU A 357 3.63 12.43 -17.16
CA LEU A 357 3.34 13.34 -18.27
C LEU A 357 4.12 12.99 -19.53
N SER A 358 5.38 12.54 -19.39
CA SER A 358 6.19 12.07 -20.50
C SER A 358 5.52 10.90 -21.24
N PHE A 359 4.95 9.95 -20.49
CA PHE A 359 4.19 8.85 -21.08
C PHE A 359 2.86 9.29 -21.68
N MET A 360 2.06 10.10 -20.98
CA MET A 360 0.76 10.52 -21.52
C MET A 360 0.87 11.38 -22.78
N THR A 361 1.96 12.15 -22.93
CA THR A 361 2.23 12.98 -24.12
C THR A 361 2.98 12.23 -25.22
N SER A 362 3.24 10.93 -25.04
CA SER A 362 3.86 10.08 -26.06
C SER A 362 2.85 9.30 -26.91
N PHE A 363 1.57 9.34 -26.55
CA PHE A 363 0.47 8.69 -27.26
C PHE A 363 -0.12 9.53 -28.39
#